data_AF-A0A4S8KAT4-F1
#
_entry.id   AF-A0A4S8KAT4-F1
#
_cell.length_a   1.000
_cell.length_b   1.000
_cell.length_c   1.000
_cell.angle_alpha   90.00
_cell.angle_beta   90.00
_cell.angle_gamma   90.00
#
_symmetry.space_group_name_H-M   'P 1'
#
loop_
_entity.id
_entity.type
_entity.pdbx_description
1 polymer ?
#
loop_
_entity_poly.entity_id
_entity_poly.type
_entity_poly.pdbx_seq_one_letter_code
_entity_poly.pdbx_strand_id
1 'polypeptide(L)'
;MVFWEGWISDELMGTFSPIVVYWLYAGMYQLLPPLDQYRLHTRKEEEQKNLVPLSSVIKGVLLQQLVQATVAGLMFLVTAKPSGEGSIIQPSLPVQLIQIMVAMLIMDTWQYFIHRYMHQNKLLYRHIHSQHHKLVVPYAIGALYNHPLEGLLLDTFVTRLP
;
A
#
# COMPACT_ATOMS: atom_id res chain seq x y z
N MET A 1 -21.31 9.92 -11.83
CA MET A 1 -20.35 11.03 -11.90
C MET A 1 -19.60 11.07 -10.58
N VAL A 2 -18.28 10.99 -10.63
CA VAL A 2 -17.42 11.08 -9.44
C VAL A 2 -17.10 12.55 -9.18
N PHE A 3 -16.86 12.93 -7.92
CA PHE A 3 -16.73 14.35 -7.55
C PHE A 3 -15.49 15.05 -8.15
N TRP A 4 -14.53 14.28 -8.68
CA TRP A 4 -13.32 14.79 -9.34
C TRP A 4 -13.42 14.86 -10.86
N GLU A 5 -14.55 14.45 -11.43
CA GLU A 5 -14.81 14.47 -12.86
C GLU A 5 -14.71 15.91 -13.39
N GLY A 6 -13.97 16.10 -14.49
CA GLY A 6 -13.71 17.41 -15.09
C GLY A 6 -12.53 18.19 -14.50
N TRP A 7 -11.92 17.72 -13.40
CA TRP A 7 -10.77 18.38 -12.77
C TRP A 7 -9.47 17.58 -12.94
N ILE A 8 -9.55 16.26 -12.73
CA ILE A 8 -8.40 15.35 -12.72
C ILE A 8 -8.81 14.07 -13.46
N SER A 9 -7.88 13.46 -14.22
CA SER A 9 -8.16 12.21 -14.92
C SER A 9 -8.25 11.02 -13.96
N ASP A 10 -8.97 9.97 -14.35
CA ASP A 10 -9.13 8.77 -13.51
C ASP A 10 -7.78 8.06 -13.28
N GLU A 11 -6.84 8.14 -14.21
CA GLU A 11 -5.49 7.58 -14.06
C GLU A 11 -4.70 8.32 -12.97
N LEU A 12 -4.77 9.66 -12.97
CA LEU A 12 -4.13 10.47 -11.94
C LEU A 12 -4.78 10.23 -10.57
N MET A 13 -6.11 10.19 -10.53
CA MET A 13 -6.83 9.92 -9.28
C MET A 13 -6.50 8.53 -8.73
N GLY A 14 -6.52 7.50 -9.58
CA GLY A 14 -6.17 6.13 -9.19
C GLY A 14 -4.71 5.97 -8.76
N THR A 15 -3.79 6.76 -9.32
CA THR A 15 -2.36 6.68 -8.98
C THR A 15 -2.03 7.39 -7.68
N PHE A 16 -2.57 8.59 -7.46
CA PHE A 16 -2.14 9.44 -6.33
C PHE A 16 -3.06 9.36 -5.10
N SER A 17 -4.33 8.96 -5.24
CA SER A 17 -5.23 8.84 -4.08
C SER A 17 -4.69 7.92 -2.99
N PRO A 18 -4.19 6.71 -3.29
CA PRO A 18 -3.68 5.81 -2.25
C PRO A 18 -2.50 6.42 -1.48
N ILE A 19 -1.63 7.17 -2.16
CA ILE A 19 -0.48 7.85 -1.56
C ILE A 19 -0.95 8.94 -0.59
N VAL A 20 -1.91 9.76 -1.00
CA VAL A 20 -2.47 10.82 -0.16
C VAL A 20 -3.17 10.21 1.07
N VAL A 21 -4.03 9.22 0.87
CA VAL A 21 -4.74 8.52 1.95
C VAL A 21 -3.74 7.89 2.94
N TYR A 22 -2.69 7.26 2.44
CA TYR A 22 -1.63 6.68 3.27
C TYR A 22 -1.00 7.72 4.21
N TRP A 23 -0.55 8.85 3.67
CA TRP A 23 0.13 9.88 4.47
C TRP A 23 -0.82 10.61 5.43
N LEU A 24 -2.08 10.82 5.03
CA LEU A 24 -3.10 11.37 5.92
C LEU A 24 -3.34 10.44 7.11
N TYR A 25 -3.52 9.14 6.86
CA TYR A 25 -3.80 8.17 7.91
C TYR A 25 -2.60 7.95 8.83
N ALA A 26 -1.39 7.82 8.26
CA ALA A 26 -0.16 7.72 9.04
C ALA A 26 0.10 8.99 9.88
N GLY A 27 -0.18 10.17 9.32
CA GLY A 27 -0.10 11.45 10.01
C GLY A 27 -1.11 11.54 11.17
N MET A 28 -2.35 11.12 10.95
CA MET A 28 -3.37 11.07 12.00
C MET A 28 -2.95 10.19 13.18
N TYR A 29 -2.37 9.02 12.93
CA TYR A 29 -1.82 8.17 13.99
C TYR A 29 -0.70 8.83 14.78
N GLN A 30 0.11 9.68 14.13
CA GLN A 30 1.18 10.40 14.80
C GLN A 30 0.65 11.52 15.72
N LEU A 31 -0.55 12.04 15.44
CA LEU A 31 -1.22 13.06 16.26
C LEU A 31 -1.95 12.47 17.47
N LEU A 32 -2.19 11.16 17.50
CA LEU A 32 -2.80 10.51 18.66
C LEU A 32 -1.88 10.63 19.88
N PRO A 33 -2.46 10.90 21.07
CA PRO A 33 -1.68 10.90 22.29
C PRO A 33 -1.08 9.51 22.56
N PRO A 34 0.05 9.42 23.28
CA PRO A 34 0.64 8.13 23.63
C PRO A 34 -0.34 7.26 24.39
N LEU A 35 -0.76 6.14 23.79
CA LEU A 35 -1.64 5.15 24.41
C LEU A 35 -0.81 4.10 25.16
N ASP A 36 0.14 4.54 25.98
CA ASP A 36 1.17 3.67 26.58
C ASP A 36 0.57 2.53 27.44
N GLN A 37 -0.60 2.75 28.03
CA GLN A 37 -1.34 1.73 28.80
C GLN A 37 -1.86 0.54 27.95
N TYR A 38 -1.96 0.72 26.63
CA TYR A 38 -2.43 -0.30 25.68
C TYR A 38 -1.31 -0.80 24.75
N ARG A 39 -0.07 -0.32 24.93
CA ARG A 39 1.06 -0.72 24.08
C ARG A 39 1.55 -2.13 24.46
N LEU A 40 1.65 -3.01 23.46
CA LEU A 40 2.31 -4.31 23.60
C LEU A 40 3.83 -4.17 23.75
N HIS A 41 4.44 -3.13 23.14
CA HIS A 41 5.87 -2.84 23.22
C HIS A 41 6.11 -1.46 23.82
N THR A 42 6.98 -1.40 24.82
CA THR A 42 7.40 -0.12 25.41
C THR A 42 8.16 0.73 24.38
N ARG A 43 8.20 2.05 24.55
CA ARG A 43 9.00 2.95 23.70
C ARG A 43 10.49 2.61 23.71
N LYS A 44 10.99 2.19 24.88
CA LYS A 44 12.37 1.74 25.03
C LYS A 44 12.66 0.51 24.17
N GLU A 45 11.71 -0.43 24.09
CA GLU A 45 11.85 -1.58 23.19
C GLU A 45 11.80 -1.18 21.71
N GLU A 46 10.96 -0.20 21.35
CA GLU A 46 10.91 0.33 19.98
C GLU A 46 12.25 0.92 19.55
N GLU A 47 12.82 1.81 20.36
CA GLU A 47 14.10 2.46 20.09
C GLU A 47 15.27 1.46 20.06
N GLN A 48 15.19 0.39 20.83
CA GLN A 48 16.24 -0.64 20.88
C GLN A 48 16.13 -1.70 19.78
N LYS A 49 14.90 -2.08 19.40
CA LYS A 49 14.66 -3.18 18.45
C LYS A 49 14.55 -2.70 17.01
N ASN A 50 14.14 -1.45 16.76
CA ASN A 50 14.11 -0.91 15.41
C ASN A 50 15.53 -0.58 14.94
N LEU A 51 15.96 -1.26 13.87
CA LEU A 51 17.34 -1.17 13.38
C LEU A 51 17.56 0.01 12.43
N VAL A 52 16.52 0.78 12.11
CA VAL A 52 16.56 1.86 11.12
C VAL A 52 15.88 3.12 11.65
N PRO A 53 16.45 4.32 11.38
CA PRO A 53 15.84 5.58 11.80
C PRO A 53 14.62 5.91 10.93
N LEU A 54 13.68 6.70 11.49
CA LEU A 54 12.46 7.14 10.82
C LEU A 54 12.71 7.80 9.46
N SER A 55 13.79 8.56 9.32
CA SER A 55 14.15 9.18 8.03
C SER A 55 14.43 8.16 6.93
N SER A 56 15.04 7.02 7.28
CA SER A 56 15.30 5.93 6.32
C SER A 56 14.01 5.23 5.94
N VAL A 57 13.09 5.11 6.91
CA VAL A 57 11.75 4.56 6.68
C VAL A 57 10.96 5.43 5.72
N ILE A 58 10.88 6.74 5.96
CA ILE A 58 10.21 7.70 5.07
C ILE A 58 10.81 7.64 3.66
N LYS A 59 12.14 7.64 3.53
CA LYS A 59 12.81 7.51 2.22
C LYS A 59 12.45 6.20 1.52
N GLY A 60 12.40 5.09 2.25
CA GLY A 60 12.00 3.78 1.72
C GLY A 60 10.56 3.77 1.23
N VAL A 61 9.62 4.34 2.01
CA VAL A 61 8.22 4.46 1.63
C VAL A 61 8.05 5.34 0.39
N LEU A 62 8.74 6.48 0.32
CA LEU A 62 8.68 7.36 -0.86
C LEU A 62 9.26 6.67 -2.10
N LEU A 63 10.35 5.89 -1.95
CA LEU A 63 10.88 5.07 -3.04
C LEU A 63 9.87 4.03 -3.51
N GLN A 64 9.21 3.35 -2.57
CA GLN A 64 8.16 2.38 -2.90
C GLN A 64 7.00 3.03 -3.66
N GLN A 65 6.47 4.15 -3.16
CA GLN A 65 5.39 4.90 -3.79
C GLN A 65 5.78 5.39 -5.19
N LEU A 66 7.03 5.82 -5.38
CA LEU A 66 7.56 6.19 -6.70
C LEU A 66 7.56 4.99 -7.67
N VAL A 67 8.02 3.82 -7.20
CA VAL A 67 8.02 2.59 -8.01
C VAL A 67 6.59 2.18 -8.36
N GLN A 68 5.67 2.18 -7.40
CA GLN A 68 4.25 1.87 -7.61
C GLN A 68 3.59 2.85 -8.59
N ALA A 69 3.83 4.16 -8.44
CA ALA A 69 3.29 5.18 -9.35
C ALA A 69 3.85 5.02 -10.77
N THR A 70 5.14 4.69 -10.90
CA THR A 70 5.77 4.44 -12.20
C THR A 70 5.16 3.21 -12.87
N VAL A 71 4.99 2.09 -12.15
CA VAL A 71 4.37 0.88 -12.69
C VAL A 71 2.90 1.12 -13.04
N ALA A 72 2.15 1.83 -12.20
CA ALA A 72 0.77 2.20 -12.50
C ALA A 72 0.67 3.04 -13.78
N GLY A 73 1.51 4.07 -13.93
CA GLY A 73 1.58 4.91 -15.12
C GLY A 73 1.93 4.13 -16.39
N LEU A 74 2.95 3.27 -16.34
CA LEU A 74 3.30 2.40 -17.46
C LEU A 74 2.16 1.46 -17.85
N MET A 75 1.47 0.89 -16.87
CA MET A 75 0.32 0.04 -17.14
C MET A 75 -0.82 0.81 -17.80
N PHE A 76 -1.10 2.05 -17.38
CA PHE A 76 -2.10 2.89 -18.05
C PHE A 76 -1.74 3.16 -19.51
N LEU A 77 -0.47 3.40 -19.83
CA LEU A 77 -0.02 3.57 -21.21
C LEU A 77 -0.26 2.31 -22.06
N VAL A 78 -0.09 1.13 -21.48
CA VAL A 78 -0.29 -0.16 -22.18
C VAL A 78 -1.78 -0.50 -22.32
N THR A 79 -2.61 -0.16 -21.32
CA THR A 79 -4.03 -0.49 -21.30
C THR A 79 -4.94 0.61 -21.83
N ALA A 80 -4.39 1.77 -22.20
CA ALA A 80 -5.14 2.88 -22.78
C ALA A 80 -5.81 2.42 -24.08
N LYS A 81 -7.12 2.24 -24.05
CA LYS A 81 -7.90 2.05 -25.27
C LYS A 81 -8.01 3.40 -25.98
N PRO A 82 -7.85 3.47 -27.32
CA PRO A 82 -8.20 4.67 -28.06
C PRO A 82 -9.65 5.01 -27.72
N SER A 83 -9.87 6.26 -27.31
CA SER A 83 -11.15 6.80 -26.86
C SER A 83 -12.19 6.73 -27.98
N GLY A 84 -12.87 5.58 -28.07
CA GLY A 84 -13.98 5.32 -28.96
C GLY A 84 -15.24 5.04 -28.13
N GLU A 85 -16.10 6.05 -28.08
CA GLU A 85 -17.56 6.00 -27.84
C GLU A 85 -18.09 4.83 -26.99
N GLY A 86 -18.09 5.02 -25.68
CA GLY A 86 -18.96 4.29 -24.77
C GLY A 86 -19.21 5.16 -23.54
N SER A 87 -20.48 5.40 -23.18
CA SER A 87 -20.79 6.05 -21.91
C SER A 87 -20.23 5.19 -20.78
N ILE A 88 -19.29 5.74 -20.00
CA ILE A 88 -18.78 5.06 -18.81
C ILE A 88 -19.88 5.13 -17.75
N ILE A 89 -20.77 4.13 -17.74
CA ILE A 89 -21.81 4.02 -16.73
C ILE A 89 -21.17 3.47 -15.47
N GLN A 90 -21.04 4.31 -14.44
CA GLN A 90 -20.57 3.86 -13.13
C GLN A 90 -21.54 2.82 -12.54
N PRO A 91 -21.03 1.73 -11.93
CA PRO A 91 -21.87 0.75 -11.24
C PRO A 91 -22.70 1.40 -10.12
N SER A 92 -23.85 0.81 -9.78
CA SER A 92 -24.66 1.29 -8.65
C SER A 92 -23.93 1.10 -7.32
N LEU A 93 -24.28 1.90 -6.30
CA LEU A 93 -23.64 1.83 -4.97
C LEU A 93 -23.62 0.41 -4.38
N PRO A 94 -24.69 -0.41 -4.45
CA PRO A 94 -24.63 -1.80 -3.95
C PRO A 94 -23.60 -2.65 -4.69
N VAL A 95 -23.46 -2.47 -6.01
CA VAL A 95 -22.47 -3.20 -6.81
C VAL A 95 -21.06 -2.77 -6.40
N GLN A 96 -20.81 -1.46 -6.24
CA GLN A 96 -19.51 -0.97 -5.77
C GLN A 96 -19.15 -1.51 -4.38
N LEU A 97 -20.11 -1.57 -3.44
CA LEU A 97 -19.87 -2.14 -2.10
C LEU A 97 -19.51 -3.62 -2.17
N ILE A 98 -20.23 -4.41 -2.98
CA ILE A 98 -19.91 -5.83 -3.18
C ILE A 98 -18.53 -5.98 -3.83
N GLN A 99 -18.21 -5.18 -4.84
CA GLN A 99 -16.88 -5.18 -5.48
C GLN A 99 -15.77 -4.87 -4.47
N ILE A 100 -15.96 -3.88 -3.61
CA ILE A 100 -15.00 -3.54 -2.55
C ILE A 100 -14.85 -4.70 -1.56
N MET A 101 -15.96 -5.33 -1.13
CA MET A 101 -15.90 -6.47 -0.20
C MET A 101 -15.16 -7.67 -0.81
N VAL A 102 -15.45 -8.00 -2.07
CA VAL A 102 -14.78 -9.09 -2.79
C VAL A 102 -13.30 -8.74 -3.00
N ALA A 103 -12.98 -7.50 -3.39
CA ALA A 103 -11.61 -7.04 -3.55
C ALA A 103 -10.83 -7.12 -2.23
N MET A 104 -11.40 -6.69 -1.11
CA MET A 104 -10.78 -6.82 0.22
C MET A 104 -10.50 -8.28 0.57
N LEU A 105 -11.45 -9.19 0.31
CA LEU A 105 -11.24 -10.63 0.57
C LEU A 105 -10.09 -11.20 -0.26
N ILE A 106 -10.03 -10.85 -1.55
CA ILE A 106 -8.96 -11.31 -2.45
C ILE A 106 -7.62 -10.73 -2.00
N MET A 107 -7.57 -9.43 -1.73
CA MET A 107 -6.37 -8.72 -1.25
C MET A 107 -5.83 -9.34 0.05
N ASP A 108 -6.67 -9.53 1.06
CA ASP A 108 -6.27 -10.10 2.35
C ASP A 108 -5.77 -11.53 2.19
N THR A 109 -6.47 -12.34 1.38
CA THR A 109 -6.07 -13.71 1.09
C THR A 109 -4.71 -13.75 0.41
N TRP A 110 -4.51 -12.93 -0.63
CA TRP A 110 -3.23 -12.81 -1.34
C TRP A 110 -2.10 -12.37 -0.42
N GLN A 111 -2.31 -11.27 0.32
CA GLN A 111 -1.31 -10.74 1.24
C GLN A 111 -0.90 -11.79 2.26
N TYR A 112 -1.87 -12.49 2.86
CA TYR A 112 -1.58 -13.56 3.81
C TYR A 112 -0.70 -14.66 3.22
N PHE A 113 -1.06 -15.21 2.05
CA PHE A 113 -0.33 -16.33 1.46
C PHE A 113 1.07 -15.93 0.99
N ILE A 114 1.23 -14.78 0.34
CA ILE A 114 2.54 -14.31 -0.13
C ILE A 114 3.44 -13.97 1.07
N HIS A 115 2.91 -13.28 2.08
CA HIS A 115 3.64 -13.00 3.30
C HIS A 115 4.10 -14.29 4.01
N ARG A 116 3.19 -15.26 4.16
CA ARG A 116 3.52 -16.58 4.72
C ARG A 116 4.59 -17.30 3.90
N TYR A 117 4.49 -17.26 2.58
CA TYR A 117 5.47 -17.88 1.69
C TYR A 117 6.86 -17.24 1.84
N MET A 118 6.93 -15.90 1.92
CA MET A 118 8.19 -15.19 2.16
C MET A 118 8.83 -15.54 3.50
N HIS A 119 8.03 -15.82 4.54
CA HIS A 119 8.53 -16.30 5.82
C HIS A 119 9.04 -17.75 5.79
N GLN A 120 8.41 -18.61 4.99
CA GLN A 120 8.79 -20.03 4.88
C GLN A 120 10.02 -20.23 3.99
N ASN A 121 10.17 -19.43 2.93
CA ASN A 121 11.28 -19.51 2.00
C ASN A 121 12.48 -18.71 2.51
N LYS A 122 13.56 -19.41 2.89
CA LYS A 122 14.79 -18.79 3.44
C LYS A 122 15.41 -17.73 2.53
N LEU A 123 15.32 -17.89 1.20
CA LEU A 123 15.88 -16.94 0.24
C LEU A 123 15.07 -15.65 0.25
N LEU A 124 13.74 -15.76 0.10
CA LEU A 124 12.83 -14.61 0.09
C LEU A 124 12.85 -13.90 1.43
N TYR A 125 12.88 -14.64 2.54
CA TYR A 125 13.06 -14.06 3.86
C TYR A 125 14.35 -13.24 3.92
N ARG A 126 15.50 -13.85 3.62
CA ARG A 126 16.79 -13.21 3.83
C ARG A 126 17.00 -11.97 2.96
N HIS A 127 16.53 -11.98 1.70
CA HIS A 127 16.88 -10.93 0.73
C HIS A 127 15.76 -9.91 0.48
N ILE A 128 14.50 -10.28 0.71
CA ILE A 128 13.36 -9.41 0.40
C ILE A 128 12.68 -9.02 1.72
N HIS A 129 12.13 -9.99 2.43
CA HIS A 129 11.24 -9.74 3.56
C HIS A 129 11.97 -9.33 4.85
N SER A 130 13.27 -9.62 4.97
CA SER A 130 14.08 -9.21 6.12
C SER A 130 14.15 -7.68 6.26
N GLN A 131 14.02 -6.93 5.15
CA GLN A 131 13.98 -5.47 5.19
C GLN A 131 12.76 -4.97 5.96
N HIS A 132 11.59 -5.56 5.71
CA HIS A 132 10.36 -5.25 6.44
C HIS A 132 10.53 -5.51 7.95
N HIS A 133 11.15 -6.64 8.30
CA HIS A 133 11.45 -7.02 9.69
C HIS A 133 12.59 -6.23 10.35
N LYS A 134 13.19 -5.23 9.69
CA LYS A 134 14.09 -4.27 10.37
C LYS A 134 13.34 -3.33 11.31
N LEU A 135 12.03 -3.18 11.08
CA LEU A 135 11.09 -2.53 12.00
C LEU A 135 10.36 -3.62 12.80
N VAL A 136 10.82 -3.84 14.02
CA VAL A 136 10.26 -4.85 14.91
C VAL A 136 9.05 -4.29 15.68
N VAL A 137 9.09 -3.00 16.01
CA VAL A 137 7.96 -2.29 16.61
C VAL A 137 7.40 -1.35 15.55
N PRO A 138 6.31 -1.74 14.86
CA PRO A 138 5.76 -0.97 13.76
C PRO A 138 5.03 0.27 14.26
N TYR A 139 5.32 1.40 13.62
CA TYR A 139 4.50 2.62 13.66
C TYR A 139 3.87 2.82 12.27
N ALA A 140 2.81 3.63 12.18
CA ALA A 140 1.98 3.72 10.96
C ALA A 140 2.77 4.07 9.69
N ILE A 141 3.75 4.98 9.79
CA ILE A 141 4.65 5.35 8.68
C ILE A 141 5.55 4.17 8.23
N GLY A 142 5.80 3.19 9.09
CA GLY A 142 6.56 1.99 8.75
C GLY A 142 5.77 0.96 7.93
N ALA A 143 4.46 1.12 7.76
CA ALA A 143 3.60 0.10 7.16
C ALA A 143 3.98 -0.29 5.71
N LEU A 144 4.53 0.65 4.94
CA LEU A 144 5.02 0.42 3.57
C LEU A 144 6.55 0.39 3.48
N TYR A 145 7.23 0.23 4.62
CA TYR A 145 8.68 0.05 4.62
C TYR A 145 9.03 -1.42 4.43
N ASN A 146 9.12 -1.80 3.17
CA ASN A 146 9.50 -3.12 2.71
C ASN A 146 10.41 -3.01 1.48
N HIS A 147 10.86 -4.14 0.98
CA HIS A 147 11.69 -4.18 -0.22
C HIS A 147 10.83 -3.84 -1.45
N PRO A 148 11.32 -3.07 -2.46
CA PRO A 148 10.49 -2.67 -3.61
C PRO A 148 9.81 -3.84 -4.36
N LEU A 149 10.50 -4.98 -4.45
CA LEU A 149 9.91 -6.20 -5.03
C LEU A 149 8.78 -6.78 -4.18
N GLU A 150 8.88 -6.68 -2.85
CA GLU A 150 7.80 -7.06 -1.93
C GLU A 150 6.59 -6.16 -2.14
N GLY A 151 6.81 -4.85 -2.24
CA GLY A 151 5.79 -3.87 -2.56
C GLY A 151 5.07 -4.15 -3.88
N LEU A 152 5.80 -4.48 -4.93
CA LEU A 152 5.18 -4.84 -6.21
C LEU A 152 4.36 -6.13 -6.10
N LEU A 153 4.93 -7.16 -5.46
CA LEU A 153 4.28 -8.46 -5.27
C LEU A 153 3.01 -8.39 -4.43
N LEU A 154 3.03 -7.63 -3.33
CA LEU A 154 1.90 -7.53 -2.41
C LEU A 154 0.87 -6.48 -2.81
N ASP A 155 1.30 -5.37 -3.42
CA ASP A 155 0.43 -4.19 -3.57
C ASP A 155 0.06 -3.87 -5.02
N THR A 156 0.73 -4.46 -6.02
CA THR A 156 0.51 -4.12 -7.44
C THR A 156 -0.13 -5.24 -8.26
N PHE A 157 0.27 -6.50 -8.05
CA PHE A 157 -0.26 -7.60 -8.87
C PHE A 157 -1.70 -7.98 -8.51
N VAL A 158 -2.07 -7.92 -7.25
CA VAL A 158 -3.41 -8.33 -6.79
C VAL A 158 -4.48 -7.27 -7.05
N THR A 159 -4.13 -5.98 -7.00
CA THR A 159 -5.06 -4.87 -7.27
C THR A 159 -5.47 -4.77 -8.74
N ARG A 160 -4.87 -5.58 -9.62
CA ARG A 160 -5.10 -5.56 -11.07
C ARG A 160 -5.58 -6.90 -11.62
N LEU A 161 -5.94 -7.84 -10.74
CA LEU A 161 -6.69 -9.02 -11.16
C LEU A 161 -8.12 -8.60 -11.52
N PRO A 162 -8.67 -9.12 -12.63
CA PRO A 162 -9.98 -8.72 -13.16
C PRO A 162 -11.15 -9.08 -12.23
#